data_AF-A0A558BUK3-F1
#
_entry.id   AF-A0A558BUK3-F1
#
_cell.length_a   1.000
_cell.length_b   1.000
_cell.length_c   1.000
_cell.angle_alpha   90.00
_cell.angle_beta   90.00
_cell.angle_gamma   90.00
#
_symmetry.space_group_name_H-M   'P 1'
#
loop_
_entity.id
_entity.type
_entity.pdbx_description
1 polymer ?
#
loop_
_entity_poly.entity_id
_entity_poly.type
_entity_poly.pdbx_seq_one_letter_code
_entity_poly.pdbx_strand_id
1 'polypeptide(L)'
;MKCLILPSLVVGLLLALPAAAQKKTSASKEATLAPNAPVDRPVSVAAPEQEAAAALAAFERHIAPAVQQARATLPQAKRRYLKGLPDGQIFFVTTRISDSEGLFEQVFVRVRQWQGSQVSGEIASELNNIKTYRQGQLIHFPESAVFDWTISRPDGTEEGNYVGKLLDADSR
;
A
#
# COMPACT_ATOMS: atom_id res chain seq x y z
N MET A 1 -19.81 2.17 78.17
CA MET A 1 -18.90 1.37 79.02
C MET A 1 -19.10 -0.11 78.74
N LYS A 2 -18.00 -0.87 78.77
CA LYS A 2 -17.76 -2.31 78.45
C LYS A 2 -17.52 -2.56 76.96
N CYS A 3 -16.26 -2.69 76.52
CA CYS A 3 -15.28 -3.80 76.70
C CYS A 3 -15.22 -4.56 75.36
N LEU A 4 -14.11 -5.04 74.79
CA LEU A 4 -12.67 -4.96 75.01
C LEU A 4 -12.05 -5.71 73.77
N ILE A 5 -10.93 -5.23 73.23
CA ILE A 5 -9.82 -5.99 72.58
C ILE A 5 -9.99 -6.63 71.16
N LEU A 6 -9.23 -6.04 70.21
CA LEU A 6 -8.69 -6.52 68.90
C LEU A 6 -7.61 -7.64 69.08
N PRO A 7 -7.14 -8.42 68.08
CA PRO A 7 -6.68 -7.92 66.76
C PRO A 7 -6.66 -8.90 65.55
N SER A 8 -6.17 -8.39 64.40
CA SER A 8 -5.58 -9.11 63.25
C SER A 8 -6.56 -9.89 62.35
N LEU A 9 -6.56 -9.80 61.02
CA LEU A 9 -5.44 -9.91 60.10
C LEU A 9 -5.82 -9.35 58.70
N VAL A 10 -4.84 -8.82 57.99
CA VAL A 10 -4.87 -8.34 56.60
C VAL A 10 -4.97 -9.51 55.62
N VAL A 11 -5.82 -9.42 54.59
CA VAL A 11 -5.52 -9.97 53.26
C VAL A 11 -6.09 -9.02 52.20
N GLY A 12 -5.19 -8.22 51.61
CA GLY A 12 -5.48 -7.45 50.41
C GLY A 12 -5.47 -8.38 49.20
N LEU A 13 -6.58 -8.38 48.44
CA LEU A 13 -6.64 -9.05 47.14
C LEU A 13 -6.38 -8.00 46.05
N LEU A 14 -5.12 -7.82 45.69
CA LEU A 14 -4.76 -7.13 44.44
C LEU A 14 -5.06 -8.07 43.28
N LEU A 15 -6.07 -7.73 42.49
CA LEU A 15 -6.31 -8.35 41.18
C LEU A 15 -5.22 -7.87 40.21
N ALA A 16 -4.22 -8.72 39.96
CA ALA A 16 -3.25 -8.54 38.90
C ALA A 16 -3.93 -8.84 37.55
N LEU A 17 -4.15 -7.81 36.74
CA LEU A 17 -4.53 -7.94 35.33
C LEU A 17 -3.33 -8.46 34.53
N PRO A 18 -3.49 -9.45 33.63
CA PRO A 18 -2.41 -9.83 32.74
C PRO A 18 -2.19 -8.72 31.70
N ALA A 19 -0.97 -8.20 31.66
CA ALA A 19 -0.52 -7.28 30.64
C ALA A 19 -0.67 -7.94 29.26
N ALA A 20 -1.50 -7.36 28.40
CA ALA A 20 -1.58 -7.73 27.00
C ALA A 20 -0.20 -7.51 26.36
N ALA A 21 0.43 -8.61 25.94
CA ALA A 21 1.68 -8.56 25.20
C ALA A 21 1.45 -7.81 23.87
N GLN A 22 1.92 -6.56 23.80
CA GLN A 22 2.07 -5.85 22.55
C GLN A 22 3.09 -6.62 21.70
N LYS A 23 2.60 -7.33 20.67
CA LYS A 23 3.46 -7.77 19.58
C LYS A 23 4.06 -6.52 18.96
N LYS A 24 5.35 -6.30 19.21
CA LYS A 24 6.17 -5.34 18.48
C LYS A 24 6.08 -5.72 17.01
N THR A 25 5.27 -4.99 16.25
CA THR A 25 5.38 -4.92 14.80
C THR A 25 6.80 -4.48 14.50
N SER A 26 7.62 -5.42 14.01
CA SER A 26 8.94 -5.10 13.47
C SER A 26 8.75 -4.04 12.40
N ALA A 27 9.24 -2.83 12.69
CA ALA A 27 9.46 -1.83 11.67
C ALA A 27 10.45 -2.45 10.68
N SER A 28 9.97 -2.86 9.51
CA SER A 28 10.81 -3.24 8.40
C SER A 28 11.75 -2.05 8.15
N LYS A 29 13.05 -2.26 8.39
CA LYS A 29 14.14 -1.39 7.93
C LYS A 29 13.76 -0.87 6.54
N GLU A 30 13.83 0.45 6.34
CA GLU A 30 13.51 1.08 5.05
C GLU A 30 14.37 0.47 3.95
N ALA A 31 13.88 -0.57 3.30
CA ALA A 31 14.48 -1.08 2.08
C ALA A 31 14.44 0.06 1.05
N THR A 32 15.61 0.42 0.53
CA THR A 32 15.75 1.36 -0.57
C THR A 32 15.56 0.60 -1.88
N LEU A 33 14.94 1.24 -2.88
CA LEU A 33 14.81 0.65 -4.22
C LEU A 33 16.19 0.27 -4.78
N ALA A 34 16.25 -0.80 -5.56
CA ALA A 34 17.50 -1.22 -6.20
C ALA A 34 17.96 -0.14 -7.20
N PRO A 35 19.27 0.16 -7.33
CA PRO A 35 19.75 1.18 -8.27
C PRO A 35 19.41 0.91 -9.74
N ASN A 36 19.17 -0.37 -10.08
CA ASN A 36 18.79 -0.84 -11.41
C ASN A 36 17.30 -1.21 -11.51
N ALA A 37 16.47 -0.84 -10.52
CA ALA A 37 15.02 -1.01 -10.63
C ALA A 37 14.50 -0.17 -11.81
N PRO A 38 13.45 -0.64 -12.53
CA PRO A 38 12.78 0.16 -13.54
C PRO A 38 12.40 1.54 -12.99
N VAL A 39 12.69 2.58 -13.78
CA VAL A 39 12.29 3.95 -13.42
C VAL A 39 10.78 4.05 -13.59
N ASP A 40 10.10 4.41 -12.51
CA ASP A 40 8.67 4.68 -12.55
C ASP A 40 8.36 5.82 -13.53
N ARG A 41 7.32 5.63 -14.34
CA ARG A 41 6.83 6.62 -15.31
C ARG A 41 5.33 6.80 -15.07
N PRO A 42 4.91 7.96 -14.53
CA PRO A 42 3.50 8.26 -14.36
C PRO A 42 2.78 8.19 -15.70
N VAL A 43 1.69 7.42 -15.75
CA VAL A 43 0.85 7.35 -16.95
C VAL A 43 -0.14 8.50 -16.90
N SER A 44 -0.01 9.42 -17.87
CA SER A 44 -0.95 10.51 -18.08
C SER A 44 -1.78 10.22 -19.32
N VAL A 45 -3.12 10.21 -19.18
CA VAL A 45 -4.01 10.19 -20.33
C VAL A 45 -4.20 11.65 -20.77
N ALA A 46 -3.43 12.07 -21.77
CA ALA A 46 -3.57 13.40 -22.36
C ALA A 46 -4.59 13.36 -23.50
N ALA A 47 -5.69 14.10 -23.37
CA ALA A 47 -6.66 14.33 -24.42
C ALA A 47 -7.28 15.73 -24.26
N PRO A 48 -7.81 16.34 -25.34
CA PRO A 48 -8.65 17.52 -25.23
C PRO A 48 -9.76 17.28 -24.20
N GLU A 49 -10.16 18.31 -23.46
CA GLU A 49 -11.15 18.19 -22.38
C GLU A 49 -12.44 17.48 -22.84
N GLN A 50 -12.87 17.75 -24.07
CA GLN A 50 -14.06 17.16 -24.68
C GLN A 50 -13.93 15.65 -24.93
N GLU A 51 -12.71 15.10 -24.98
CA GLU A 51 -12.41 13.70 -25.28
C GLU A 51 -11.77 12.97 -24.08
N ALA A 52 -11.43 13.68 -23.01
CA ALA A 52 -10.73 13.13 -21.84
C ALA A 52 -11.43 11.89 -21.25
N ALA A 53 -12.77 11.93 -21.14
CA ALA A 53 -13.54 10.78 -20.66
C ALA A 53 -13.44 9.56 -21.59
N ALA A 54 -13.48 9.78 -22.91
CA ALA A 54 -13.39 8.71 -23.89
C ALA A 54 -11.98 8.11 -23.95
N ALA A 55 -10.95 8.96 -23.88
CA ALA A 55 -9.55 8.55 -23.81
C ALA A 55 -9.27 7.73 -22.55
N LEU A 56 -9.78 8.16 -21.39
CA LEU A 56 -9.68 7.40 -20.16
C LEU A 56 -10.39 6.05 -20.28
N ALA A 57 -11.62 6.02 -20.78
CA ALA A 57 -12.36 4.77 -20.96
C ALA A 57 -11.67 3.82 -21.95
N ALA A 58 -10.97 4.34 -22.96
CA ALA A 58 -10.16 3.54 -23.88
C ALA A 58 -8.93 2.97 -23.18
N PHE A 59 -8.21 3.80 -22.42
CA PHE A 59 -7.07 3.37 -21.62
C PHE A 59 -7.45 2.30 -20.60
N GLU A 60 -8.55 2.47 -19.87
CA GLU A 60 -9.05 1.49 -18.91
C GLU A 60 -9.42 0.17 -19.55
N ARG A 61 -10.07 0.20 -20.72
CA ARG A 61 -10.37 -1.01 -21.50
C ARG A 61 -9.10 -1.72 -21.96
N HIS A 62 -8.09 -0.96 -22.35
CA HIS A 62 -6.79 -1.50 -22.79
C HIS A 62 -6.06 -2.22 -21.66
N ILE A 63 -5.99 -1.61 -20.47
CA ILE A 63 -5.29 -2.21 -19.32
C ILE A 63 -6.13 -3.24 -18.55
N ALA A 64 -7.44 -3.34 -18.81
CA ALA A 64 -8.36 -4.20 -18.06
C ALA A 64 -7.90 -5.67 -17.93
N PRO A 65 -7.37 -6.33 -18.98
CA PRO A 65 -6.86 -7.70 -18.85
C PRO A 65 -5.70 -7.82 -17.86
N ALA A 66 -4.76 -6.86 -17.89
CA ALA A 66 -3.63 -6.82 -16.97
C ALA A 66 -4.09 -6.54 -15.53
N VAL A 67 -5.03 -5.61 -15.34
CA VAL A 67 -5.65 -5.33 -14.03
C VAL A 67 -6.37 -6.57 -13.48
N GLN A 68 -7.10 -7.31 -14.33
CA GLN A 68 -7.76 -8.55 -13.92
C GLN A 68 -6.74 -9.59 -13.45
N GLN A 69 -5.65 -9.78 -14.19
CA GLN A 69 -4.58 -10.70 -13.81
C GLN A 69 -3.91 -10.29 -12.49
N ALA A 70 -3.61 -9.00 -12.32
CA ALA A 70 -3.03 -8.48 -11.09
C ALA A 70 -3.95 -8.72 -9.88
N ARG A 71 -5.25 -8.44 -10.02
CA ARG A 71 -6.24 -8.67 -8.96
C ARG A 71 -6.42 -10.15 -8.63
N ALA A 72 -6.33 -11.04 -9.62
CA ALA A 72 -6.41 -12.48 -9.39
C ALA A 72 -5.24 -13.00 -8.55
N THR A 73 -4.04 -12.43 -8.72
CA THR A 73 -2.82 -12.86 -7.99
C THR A 73 -2.56 -12.05 -6.71
N LEU A 74 -3.24 -10.90 -6.54
CA LEU A 74 -3.10 -10.03 -5.37
C LEU A 74 -3.29 -10.76 -4.03
N PRO A 75 -4.27 -11.67 -3.82
CA PRO A 75 -4.42 -12.35 -2.54
C PRO A 75 -3.18 -13.17 -2.15
N GLN A 76 -2.46 -13.76 -3.12
CA GLN A 76 -1.22 -14.49 -2.86
C GLN A 76 -0.08 -13.53 -2.50
N ALA A 77 0.06 -12.43 -3.25
CA ALA A 77 1.06 -11.41 -3.00
C ALA A 77 0.86 -10.76 -1.61
N LYS A 78 -0.39 -10.41 -1.26
CA LYS A 78 -0.78 -9.90 0.06
C LYS A 78 -0.44 -10.89 1.18
N ARG A 79 -0.72 -12.19 1.02
CA ARG A 79 -0.35 -13.21 2.03
C ARG A 79 1.16 -13.24 2.28
N ARG A 80 1.97 -13.11 1.24
CA ARG A 80 3.44 -13.04 1.38
C ARG A 80 3.88 -11.76 2.09
N TYR A 81 3.32 -10.61 1.72
CA TYR A 81 3.57 -9.35 2.40
C TYR A 81 3.25 -9.42 3.90
N LEU A 82 2.06 -9.91 4.26
CA LEU A 82 1.61 -10.04 5.65
C LEU A 82 2.44 -11.03 6.49
N LYS A 83 3.07 -12.03 5.85
CA LYS A 83 4.02 -12.95 6.49
C LYS A 83 5.38 -12.30 6.76
N GLY A 84 5.67 -11.18 6.08
CA GLY A 84 7.00 -10.58 5.99
C GLY A 84 7.68 -11.01 4.69
N LEU A 85 8.05 -10.02 3.87
CA LEU A 85 8.87 -10.27 2.69
C LEU A 85 10.34 -10.52 3.10
N PRO A 86 11.10 -11.29 2.30
CA PRO A 86 12.55 -11.38 2.43
C PRO A 86 13.22 -10.00 2.46
N ASP A 87 14.38 -9.94 3.12
CA ASP A 87 15.14 -8.71 3.29
C ASP A 87 15.41 -7.99 1.97
N GLY A 88 15.24 -6.67 2.00
CA GLY A 88 15.44 -5.78 0.85
C GLY A 88 14.33 -5.82 -0.21
N GLN A 89 13.35 -6.72 -0.11
CA GLN A 89 12.18 -6.66 -0.99
C GLN A 89 11.21 -5.55 -0.57
N ILE A 90 10.56 -4.93 -1.55
CA ILE A 90 9.59 -3.86 -1.33
C ILE A 90 8.28 -4.22 -2.02
N PHE A 91 7.17 -4.09 -1.28
CA PHE A 91 5.83 -4.28 -1.82
C PHE A 91 5.24 -2.94 -2.24
N PHE A 92 4.91 -2.82 -3.52
CA PHE A 92 4.17 -1.71 -4.08
C PHE A 92 2.78 -2.16 -4.54
N VAL A 93 1.84 -1.24 -4.50
CA VAL A 93 0.57 -1.35 -5.22
C VAL A 93 0.39 -0.13 -6.10
N THR A 94 -0.36 -0.31 -7.18
CA THR A 94 -0.74 0.77 -8.08
C THR A 94 -2.18 1.15 -7.78
N THR A 95 -2.42 2.42 -7.52
CA THR A 95 -3.76 3.00 -7.29
C THR A 95 -3.91 4.29 -8.09
N ARG A 96 -5.10 4.88 -8.06
CA ARG A 96 -5.37 6.19 -8.64
C ARG A 96 -5.65 7.21 -7.54
N ILE A 97 -5.01 8.35 -7.63
CA ILE A 97 -5.33 9.54 -6.83
C ILE A 97 -6.00 10.57 -7.72
N SER A 98 -6.84 11.41 -7.14
CA SER A 98 -7.48 12.53 -7.83
C SER A 98 -7.56 13.76 -6.94
N ASP A 99 -7.61 14.94 -7.56
CA ASP A 99 -7.89 16.19 -6.87
C ASP A 99 -9.37 16.60 -6.96
N SER A 100 -9.69 17.77 -6.41
CA SER A 100 -11.04 18.33 -6.41
C SER A 100 -11.52 18.81 -7.79
N GLU A 101 -10.61 18.99 -8.74
CA GLU A 101 -10.91 19.43 -10.11
C GLU A 101 -11.12 18.22 -11.03
N GLY A 102 -10.92 17.00 -10.52
CA GLY A 102 -11.12 15.75 -11.24
C GLY A 102 -9.90 15.30 -12.04
N LEU A 103 -8.76 15.98 -11.90
CA LEU A 103 -7.49 15.47 -12.42
C LEU A 103 -7.12 14.22 -11.65
N PHE A 104 -6.58 13.23 -12.35
CA PHE A 104 -6.18 11.97 -11.75
C PHE A 104 -4.78 11.54 -12.23
N GLU A 105 -4.06 10.82 -11.38
CA GLU A 105 -2.80 10.16 -11.71
C GLU A 105 -2.81 8.74 -11.16
N GLN A 106 -2.28 7.81 -11.94
CA GLN A 106 -2.00 6.46 -11.48
C GLN A 106 -0.61 6.44 -10.84
N VAL A 107 -0.54 5.99 -9.59
CA VAL A 107 0.67 6.10 -8.75
C VAL A 107 1.06 4.76 -8.15
N PHE A 108 2.36 4.52 -8.03
CA PHE A 108 2.92 3.48 -7.18
C PHE A 108 2.89 3.93 -5.73
N VAL A 109 2.48 3.02 -4.86
CA VAL A 109 2.40 3.22 -3.42
C VAL A 109 3.20 2.14 -2.73
N ARG A 110 4.23 2.53 -1.99
CA ARG A 110 4.95 1.63 -1.09
C ARG A 110 4.04 1.26 0.08
N VAL A 111 3.65 -0.01 0.17
CA VAL A 111 2.73 -0.46 1.21
C VAL A 111 3.43 -0.44 2.58
N ARG A 112 2.85 0.31 3.52
CA ARG A 112 3.32 0.40 4.91
C ARG A 112 2.49 -0.47 5.84
N GLN A 113 1.17 -0.54 5.62
CA GLN A 113 0.28 -1.45 6.35
C GLN A 113 -0.87 -1.94 5.47
N TRP A 114 -1.37 -3.13 5.82
CA TRP A 114 -2.56 -3.70 5.19
C TRP A 114 -3.43 -4.36 6.26
N GLN A 115 -4.61 -3.81 6.53
CA GLN A 115 -5.51 -4.26 7.59
C GLN A 115 -6.90 -4.49 7.02
N GLY A 116 -7.38 -5.74 7.05
CA GLY A 116 -8.63 -6.11 6.39
C GLY A 116 -8.60 -5.75 4.91
N SER A 117 -9.52 -4.88 4.50
CA SER A 117 -9.65 -4.33 3.14
C SER A 117 -9.10 -2.91 2.99
N GLN A 118 -8.30 -2.42 3.94
CA GLN A 118 -7.68 -1.09 3.90
C GLN A 118 -6.16 -1.20 3.73
N VAL A 119 -5.63 -0.37 2.85
CA VAL A 119 -4.20 -0.23 2.58
C VAL A 119 -3.76 1.15 3.03
N SER A 120 -2.62 1.23 3.71
CA SER A 120 -1.90 2.48 3.92
C SER A 120 -0.49 2.38 3.38
N GLY A 121 -0.03 3.45 2.74
CA GLY A 121 1.28 3.45 2.11
C GLY A 121 1.71 4.82 1.66
N GLU A 122 2.97 4.94 1.28
CA GLU A 122 3.56 6.19 0.83
C GLU A 122 3.61 6.23 -0.69
N ILE A 123 3.22 7.36 -1.28
CA ILE A 123 3.34 7.59 -2.71
C ILE A 123 4.82 7.49 -3.10
N ALA A 124 5.16 6.56 -3.99
CA ALA A 124 6.51 6.35 -4.51
C ALA A 124 6.73 7.10 -5.82
N SER A 125 5.66 7.39 -6.57
CA SER A 125 5.71 8.14 -7.82
C SER A 125 5.98 9.63 -7.61
N GLU A 126 6.68 10.23 -8.57
CA GLU A 126 6.71 11.68 -8.75
C GLU A 126 5.41 12.13 -9.46
N LEU A 127 4.81 13.23 -9.02
CA LEU A 127 3.51 13.68 -9.53
C LEU A 127 3.67 14.87 -10.46
N ASN A 128 3.03 14.79 -11.62
CA ASN A 128 3.17 15.81 -12.65
C ASN A 128 2.00 16.79 -12.65
N ASN A 129 0.78 16.28 -12.58
CA ASN A 129 -0.45 17.02 -12.84
C ASN A 129 -1.18 17.39 -11.55
N ILE A 130 -1.09 16.55 -10.51
CA ILE A 130 -1.77 16.76 -9.24
C ILE A 130 -0.83 17.44 -8.23
N LYS A 131 -1.25 18.60 -7.72
CA LYS A 131 -0.47 19.37 -6.73
C LYS A 131 -0.89 19.17 -5.28
N THR A 132 -2.03 18.51 -5.06
CA THR A 132 -2.59 18.25 -3.72
C THR A 132 -1.94 17.06 -3.01
N TYR A 133 -1.16 16.26 -3.75
CA TYR A 133 -0.36 15.15 -3.22
C TYR A 133 1.12 15.38 -3.53
N ARG A 134 2.00 14.61 -2.89
CA ARG A 134 3.44 14.60 -3.16
C ARG A 134 4.04 13.23 -2.93
N GLN A 135 5.19 12.97 -3.54
CA GLN A 135 5.99 11.79 -3.24
C GLN A 135 6.33 11.71 -1.74
N GLY A 136 6.33 10.50 -1.19
CA GLY A 136 6.51 10.21 0.23
C GLY A 136 5.28 10.48 1.11
N GLN A 137 4.20 11.06 0.57
CA GLN A 137 2.98 11.29 1.35
C GLN A 137 2.28 9.97 1.66
N LEU A 138 1.92 9.78 2.93
CA LEU A 138 1.08 8.67 3.37
C LEU A 138 -0.36 8.87 2.87
N ILE A 139 -0.92 7.84 2.24
CA ILE A 139 -2.32 7.80 1.80
C ILE A 139 -2.99 6.51 2.27
N HIS A 140 -4.32 6.54 2.30
CA HIS A 140 -5.18 5.42 2.68
C HIS A 140 -6.22 5.16 1.60
N PHE A 141 -6.44 3.91 1.24
CA PHE A 141 -7.42 3.54 0.22
C PHE A 141 -7.88 2.09 0.39
N PRO A 142 -9.09 1.74 -0.08
CA PRO A 142 -9.56 0.38 -0.03
C PRO A 142 -8.75 -0.53 -0.98
N GLU A 143 -8.59 -1.79 -0.61
CA GLU A 143 -7.97 -2.84 -1.45
C GLU A 143 -8.62 -2.96 -2.83
N SER A 144 -9.93 -2.66 -2.93
CA SER A 144 -10.65 -2.63 -4.22
C SER A 144 -10.17 -1.55 -5.19
N ALA A 145 -9.46 -0.52 -4.70
CA ALA A 145 -8.85 0.51 -5.54
C ALA A 145 -7.49 0.11 -6.14
N VAL A 146 -6.98 -1.07 -5.78
CA VAL A 146 -5.72 -1.59 -6.35
C VAL A 146 -5.95 -2.01 -7.80
N PHE A 147 -5.16 -1.45 -8.70
CA PHE A 147 -5.11 -1.79 -10.13
C PHE A 147 -4.02 -2.84 -10.41
N ASP A 148 -2.88 -2.73 -9.74
CA ASP A 148 -1.74 -3.63 -9.90
C ASP A 148 -0.93 -3.77 -8.61
N TRP A 149 0.00 -4.73 -8.56
CA TRP A 149 0.94 -4.91 -7.46
C TRP A 149 2.32 -5.31 -7.98
N THR A 150 3.36 -4.89 -7.26
CA THR A 150 4.75 -5.19 -7.61
C THR A 150 5.54 -5.55 -6.37
N ILE A 151 6.31 -6.64 -6.43
CA ILE A 151 7.39 -6.89 -5.47
C ILE A 151 8.70 -6.60 -6.17
N SER A 152 9.36 -5.51 -5.77
CA SER A 152 10.72 -5.19 -6.20
C SER A 152 11.72 -5.98 -5.36
N ARG A 153 12.74 -6.53 -6.01
CA ARG A 153 13.85 -7.23 -5.35
C ARG A 153 15.13 -6.38 -5.36
N PRO A 154 16.10 -6.68 -4.46
CA PRO A 154 17.39 -5.98 -4.41
C PRO A 154 18.24 -6.11 -5.69
N ASP A 155 17.99 -7.13 -6.50
CA ASP A 155 18.67 -7.34 -7.79
C ASP A 155 18.04 -6.56 -8.94
N GLY A 156 17.01 -5.73 -8.66
CA GLY A 156 16.27 -4.95 -9.66
C GLY A 156 15.19 -5.73 -10.39
N THR A 157 15.02 -7.03 -10.12
CA THR A 157 13.94 -7.81 -10.72
C THR A 157 12.60 -7.54 -10.03
N GLU A 158 11.52 -7.72 -10.78
CA GLU A 158 10.16 -7.48 -10.29
C GLU A 158 9.27 -8.71 -10.44
N GLU A 159 8.45 -8.96 -9.43
CA GLU A 159 7.28 -9.84 -9.50
C GLU A 159 6.01 -9.00 -9.61
N GLY A 160 4.99 -9.49 -10.32
CA GLY A 160 3.78 -8.70 -10.60
C GLY A 160 4.03 -7.68 -11.70
N ASN A 161 3.61 -6.44 -11.50
CA ASN A 161 3.70 -5.32 -12.44
C ASN A 161 3.06 -5.64 -13.80
N TYR A 162 1.86 -6.21 -13.79
CA TYR A 162 1.19 -6.66 -15.02
C TYR A 162 0.80 -5.50 -15.93
N VAL A 163 0.32 -4.40 -15.36
CA VAL A 163 -0.07 -3.19 -16.09
C VAL A 163 1.18 -2.49 -16.63
N GLY A 164 2.23 -2.32 -15.81
CA GLY A 164 3.48 -1.72 -16.28
C GLY A 164 4.10 -2.52 -17.43
N LYS A 165 4.15 -3.85 -17.31
CA LYS A 165 4.67 -4.73 -18.38
C LYS A 165 3.86 -4.67 -19.68
N LEU A 166 2.54 -4.49 -19.59
CA LEU A 166 1.70 -4.26 -20.77
C LEU A 166 2.08 -2.94 -21.45
N LEU A 167 2.14 -1.85 -20.70
CA LEU A 167 2.46 -0.52 -21.25
C LEU A 167 3.90 -0.43 -21.80
N ASP A 168 4.85 -1.13 -21.18
CA ASP A 168 6.22 -1.27 -21.70
C ASP A 168 6.28 -2.11 -22.99
N ALA A 169 5.34 -3.03 -23.20
CA ALA A 169 5.22 -3.78 -24.44
C ALA A 169 4.60 -2.92 -25.55
N ASP A 170 3.65 -2.06 -25.22
CA ASP A 170 3.03 -1.14 -26.19
C ASP A 170 3.99 -0.04 -26.68
N SER A 171 5.02 0.27 -25.88
CA SER A 171 6.01 1.31 -26.18
C SER A 171 7.19 0.81 -27.04
N ARG A 172 7.17 -0.45 -27.46
CA ARG A 172 8.26 -1.12 -28.20
C ARG A 172 8.00 -1.27 -29.69
#